data_AF-A0A670KDU7-F1
#
_entry.id   AF-A0A670KDU7-F1
#
_cell.length_a   1.000
_cell.length_b   1.000
_cell.length_c   1.000
_cell.angle_alpha   90.00
_cell.angle_beta   90.00
_cell.angle_gamma   90.00
#
_symmetry.space_group_name_H-M   'P 1'
#
loop_
_entity.id
_entity.type
_entity.pdbx_description
1 polymer ?
#
loop_
_entity_poly.entity_id
_entity_poly.type
_entity_poly.pdbx_seq_one_letter_code
_entity_poly.pdbx_strand_id
1 'polypeptide(L)'
;MPQQRVLPQSKETLLQSYNKRLKDDIKSIMDNFTEIVKTAKIEEETQVSRATQGEQDNYEMQVRAANIVRAGESLMKLVSDLKQFLILNDFPSVNEAINQRNQQLRSLQEECDKKLIALRDEISIDLYELEEEYYSSSYSLCDTNDLPLCEAYWRQELTMSSPEGLAMPLAAAMMEENIPAPQGSTPSHPHINGHGAGPTEHA
;
A
#
# COMPACT_ATOMS: atom_id res chain seq x y z
N MET A 1 -15.55 -6.82 -22.76
CA MET A 1 -14.37 -7.42 -23.42
C MET A 1 -13.14 -7.02 -22.59
N PRO A 2 -12.41 -7.95 -21.97
CA PRO A 2 -11.18 -7.59 -21.28
C PRO A 2 -10.18 -7.13 -22.35
N GLN A 3 -9.79 -5.85 -22.30
CA GLN A 3 -8.75 -5.32 -23.17
C GLN A 3 -7.47 -6.09 -22.86
N GLN A 4 -7.07 -6.97 -23.78
CA GLN A 4 -5.81 -7.68 -23.73
C GLN A 4 -4.71 -6.61 -23.75
N ARG A 5 -4.15 -6.29 -22.58
CA ARG A 5 -3.10 -5.29 -22.45
C ARG A 5 -1.88 -5.84 -23.19
N VAL A 6 -1.64 -5.33 -24.40
CA VAL A 6 -0.41 -5.58 -25.15
C VAL A 6 0.74 -5.06 -24.31
N LEU A 7 1.59 -5.98 -23.84
CA LEU A 7 2.77 -5.63 -23.07
C LEU A 7 3.74 -4.88 -24.00
N PRO A 8 4.38 -3.79 -23.55
CA PRO A 8 5.46 -3.16 -24.30
C PRO A 8 6.51 -4.20 -24.72
N GLN A 9 7.00 -4.12 -25.95
CA GLN A 9 7.92 -5.10 -26.57
C GLN A 9 9.19 -5.38 -25.73
N SER A 10 9.64 -4.39 -24.94
CA SER A 10 10.74 -4.54 -23.98
C SER A 10 10.40 -5.50 -22.83
N LYS A 11 9.16 -5.49 -22.34
CA LYS A 11 8.69 -6.41 -21.29
C LYS A 11 8.55 -7.82 -21.82
N GLU A 12 8.06 -7.99 -23.05
CA GLU A 12 7.95 -9.30 -23.68
C GLU A 12 9.33 -9.93 -23.89
N THR A 13 10.28 -9.17 -24.41
CA THR A 13 11.68 -9.59 -24.55
C THR A 13 12.29 -9.99 -23.19
N LEU A 14 12.00 -9.24 -22.13
CA LEU A 14 12.45 -9.56 -20.77
C LEU A 14 11.85 -10.88 -20.26
N LEU A 15 10.56 -11.11 -20.45
CA LEU A 15 9.91 -12.37 -20.05
C LEU A 15 10.41 -13.56 -20.87
N GLN A 16 10.75 -13.35 -22.13
CA GLN A 16 11.41 -14.36 -22.96
C GLN A 16 12.82 -14.68 -22.44
N SER A 17 13.59 -13.69 -22.01
CA SER A 17 14.93 -13.92 -21.45
C SER A 17 14.87 -14.68 -20.12
N TYR A 18 13.88 -14.40 -19.27
CA TYR A 18 13.60 -15.18 -18.05
C TYR A 18 13.26 -16.63 -18.36
N ASN A 19 12.40 -16.88 -19.34
CA ASN A 19 12.05 -18.23 -19.78
C ASN A 19 13.26 -18.98 -20.34
N LYS A 20 14.08 -18.31 -21.14
CA LYS A 20 15.31 -18.88 -21.68
C LYS A 20 16.25 -19.29 -20.55
N ARG A 21 16.53 -18.37 -19.63
CA ARG A 21 17.41 -18.61 -18.47
C ARG A 21 16.93 -19.78 -17.61
N LEU A 22 15.63 -19.85 -17.33
CA LEU A 22 15.02 -20.98 -16.60
C LEU A 22 15.31 -22.31 -17.27
N LYS A 23 15.08 -22.40 -18.59
CA LYS A 23 15.31 -23.62 -19.37
C LYS A 23 16.77 -24.01 -19.40
N ASP A 24 17.66 -23.04 -19.62
CA ASP A 24 19.10 -23.25 -19.71
C ASP A 24 19.66 -23.73 -18.35
N ASP A 25 19.26 -23.12 -17.23
CA ASP A 25 19.71 -23.49 -15.89
C ASP A 25 19.18 -24.88 -15.46
N ILE A 26 17.90 -25.20 -15.73
CA ILE A 26 17.33 -26.53 -15.45
C ILE A 26 18.04 -27.61 -16.28
N LYS A 27 18.26 -27.35 -17.57
CA LYS A 27 18.98 -28.27 -18.45
C LYS A 27 20.40 -28.49 -17.95
N SER A 28 21.11 -27.43 -17.56
CA SER A 28 22.45 -27.52 -16.97
C SER A 28 22.46 -28.40 -15.72
N ILE A 29 21.49 -28.26 -14.81
CA ILE A 29 21.40 -29.10 -13.60
C ILE A 29 21.21 -30.58 -13.98
N MET A 30 20.27 -30.85 -14.89
CA MET A 30 19.96 -32.22 -15.32
C MET A 30 21.15 -32.88 -16.04
N ASP A 31 21.78 -32.17 -16.96
CA ASP A 31 22.92 -32.67 -17.74
C ASP A 31 24.12 -32.94 -16.82
N ASN A 32 24.47 -32.01 -15.93
CA ASN A 32 25.57 -32.22 -14.97
C ASN A 32 25.29 -33.38 -14.01
N PHE A 33 24.05 -33.50 -13.50
CA PHE A 33 23.68 -34.61 -12.61
C PHE A 33 23.74 -35.96 -13.32
N THR A 34 23.22 -36.03 -14.54
CA THR A 34 23.26 -37.24 -15.37
C THR A 34 24.68 -37.73 -15.56
N GLU A 35 25.61 -36.80 -15.77
CA GLU A 35 27.00 -37.14 -15.98
C GLU A 35 27.72 -37.53 -14.70
N ILE A 36 27.42 -36.92 -13.55
CA ILE A 36 27.91 -37.40 -12.24
C ILE A 36 27.54 -38.86 -12.03
N VAL A 37 26.30 -39.25 -12.38
CA VAL A 37 25.83 -40.64 -12.28
C VAL A 37 26.61 -41.56 -13.24
N LYS A 38 26.93 -41.09 -14.45
CA LYS A 38 27.75 -41.85 -15.41
C LYS A 38 29.17 -42.06 -14.89
N THR A 39 29.83 -41.01 -14.39
CA THR A 39 31.19 -41.08 -13.84
C THR A 39 31.28 -41.98 -12.60
N ALA A 40 30.19 -42.08 -11.82
CA ALA A 40 30.14 -42.98 -10.67
C ALA A 40 30.13 -44.48 -11.04
N LYS A 41 29.88 -44.83 -12.31
CA LYS A 41 29.86 -46.21 -12.78
C LYS A 41 31.30 -46.73 -12.91
N ILE A 42 31.61 -47.81 -12.19
CA ILE A 42 32.92 -48.45 -12.25
C ILE A 42 32.95 -49.35 -13.49
N GLU A 43 33.86 -49.06 -14.42
CA GLU A 43 34.15 -49.92 -15.58
C GLU A 43 35.46 -50.69 -15.36
N GLU A 44 35.52 -51.92 -15.88
CA GLU A 44 36.57 -52.89 -15.56
C GLU A 44 37.80 -52.78 -16.48
N GLU A 45 37.64 -52.15 -17.65
CA GLU A 45 38.70 -52.00 -18.65
C GLU A 45 38.90 -50.52 -19.02
N THR A 46 39.93 -49.91 -18.41
CA THR A 46 40.35 -48.53 -18.69
C THR A 46 41.78 -48.50 -19.23
N GLN A 47 42.09 -47.55 -20.11
CA GLN A 47 43.44 -47.40 -20.68
C GLN A 47 44.50 -46.96 -19.65
N VAL A 48 44.07 -46.47 -18.48
CA VAL A 48 44.92 -45.98 -17.40
C VAL A 48 44.73 -46.78 -16.11
N SER A 49 45.66 -46.60 -15.17
CA SER A 49 45.57 -47.22 -13.85
C SER A 49 44.31 -46.75 -13.11
N ARG A 50 43.74 -47.62 -12.26
CA ARG A 50 42.55 -47.31 -11.46
C ARG A 50 42.75 -46.10 -10.54
N ALA A 51 43.97 -45.92 -10.01
CA ALA A 51 44.29 -44.77 -9.16
C ALA A 51 44.21 -43.45 -9.94
N THR A 52 44.75 -43.43 -11.16
CA THR A 52 44.71 -42.26 -12.04
C THR A 52 43.29 -41.96 -12.50
N GLN A 53 42.52 -42.99 -12.89
CA GLN A 53 41.13 -42.83 -13.30
C GLN A 53 40.28 -42.25 -12.16
N GLY A 54 40.41 -42.80 -10.96
CA GLY A 54 39.64 -42.34 -9.81
C GLY A 54 39.93 -40.88 -9.43
N GLU A 55 41.15 -40.39 -9.65
CA GLU A 55 41.48 -38.98 -9.41
C GLU A 55 40.83 -38.07 -10.47
N GLN A 56 40.89 -38.45 -11.75
CA GLN A 56 40.22 -37.74 -12.84
C GLN A 56 38.69 -37.67 -12.62
N ASP A 57 38.07 -38.80 -12.30
CA ASP A 57 36.65 -38.91 -12.02
C ASP A 57 36.24 -38.01 -10.84
N ASN A 58 37.09 -37.93 -9.81
CA ASN A 58 36.85 -37.07 -8.65
C ASN A 58 36.82 -35.59 -9.05
N TYR A 59 37.82 -35.11 -9.79
CA TYR A 59 37.86 -33.72 -10.27
C TYR A 59 36.67 -33.41 -11.18
N GLU A 60 36.30 -34.33 -12.06
CA GLU A 60 35.15 -34.17 -12.94
C GLU A 60 33.83 -34.06 -12.15
N MET A 61 33.61 -34.96 -11.18
CA MET A 61 32.43 -34.91 -10.30
C MET A 61 32.35 -33.59 -9.52
N GLN A 62 33.48 -33.09 -9.00
CA GLN A 62 33.53 -31.81 -8.28
C GLN A 62 33.13 -30.63 -9.17
N VAL A 63 33.67 -30.56 -10.39
CA VAL A 63 33.34 -29.50 -11.35
C VAL A 63 31.85 -29.56 -11.73
N ARG A 64 31.32 -30.75 -11.98
CA ARG A 64 29.89 -30.94 -12.30
C ARG A 64 29.00 -30.53 -11.13
N ALA A 65 29.36 -30.87 -9.90
CA ALA A 65 28.64 -30.44 -8.70
C ALA A 65 28.65 -28.90 -8.55
N ALA A 66 29.80 -28.26 -8.78
CA ALA A 66 29.90 -26.80 -8.77
C ALA A 66 29.01 -26.13 -9.83
N ASN A 67 28.93 -26.71 -11.04
CA ASN A 67 28.03 -26.22 -12.10
C ASN A 67 26.54 -26.32 -11.72
N ILE A 68 26.14 -27.38 -11.00
CA ILE A 68 24.77 -27.52 -10.47
C ILE A 68 24.47 -26.40 -9.48
N VAL A 69 25.37 -26.14 -8.52
CA VAL A 69 25.21 -25.06 -7.53
C VAL A 69 25.09 -23.71 -8.23
N ARG A 70 25.96 -23.42 -9.21
CA ARG A 70 25.93 -22.18 -9.99
C ARG A 70 24.60 -21.96 -10.71
N ALA A 71 24.05 -23.02 -11.33
CA ALA A 71 22.73 -22.96 -11.97
C ALA A 71 21.62 -22.72 -10.93
N GLY A 72 21.71 -23.36 -9.76
CA GLY A 72 20.79 -23.13 -8.63
C GLY A 72 20.78 -21.67 -8.15
N GLU A 73 21.95 -21.06 -7.97
CA GLU A 73 22.06 -19.64 -7.62
C GLU A 73 21.48 -18.73 -8.72
N SER A 74 21.69 -19.08 -9.98
CA SER A 74 21.10 -18.36 -11.10
C SER A 74 19.57 -18.41 -11.06
N LEU A 75 18.98 -19.56 -10.74
CA LEU A 75 17.53 -19.70 -10.54
C LEU A 75 17.03 -18.87 -9.35
N MET A 76 17.77 -18.80 -8.23
CA MET A 76 17.41 -17.95 -7.09
C MET A 76 17.37 -16.46 -7.47
N LYS A 77 18.36 -16.01 -8.27
CA LYS A 77 18.36 -14.65 -8.83
C LYS A 77 17.16 -14.41 -9.74
N LEU A 78 16.84 -15.37 -10.62
CA LEU A 78 15.66 -15.29 -11.50
C LEU A 78 14.35 -15.14 -10.70
N VAL A 79 14.19 -15.85 -9.59
CA VAL A 79 13.02 -15.70 -8.71
C VAL A 79 12.95 -14.29 -8.11
N SER A 80 14.09 -13.72 -7.71
CA SER A 80 14.15 -12.33 -7.22
C SER A 80 13.74 -11.34 -8.31
N ASP A 81 14.25 -11.52 -9.54
CA ASP A 81 13.93 -10.69 -10.69
C ASP A 81 12.43 -10.73 -11.03
N LEU A 82 11.82 -11.92 -10.97
CA LEU A 82 10.37 -12.10 -11.17
C LEU A 82 9.54 -11.38 -10.11
N LYS A 83 9.95 -11.44 -8.83
CA LYS A 83 9.28 -10.70 -7.76
C LYS A 83 9.34 -9.19 -8.01
N GLN A 84 10.51 -8.68 -8.38
CA GLN A 84 10.68 -7.27 -8.71
C GLN A 84 9.81 -6.87 -9.91
N PHE A 85 9.76 -7.70 -10.96
CA PHE A 85 8.90 -7.48 -12.12
C PHE A 85 7.42 -7.39 -11.73
N LEU A 86 6.92 -8.29 -10.87
CA LEU A 86 5.52 -8.29 -10.43
C LEU A 86 5.19 -7.08 -9.56
N ILE A 87 6.03 -6.79 -8.57
CA ILE A 87 5.85 -5.64 -7.67
C ILE A 87 5.81 -4.34 -8.48
N LEU A 88 6.76 -4.17 -9.42
CA LEU A 88 6.86 -2.92 -10.18
C LEU A 88 5.78 -2.75 -11.24
N ASN A 89 5.26 -3.83 -11.82
CA ASN A 89 4.27 -3.73 -12.90
C ASN A 89 2.86 -3.39 -12.43
N ASP A 90 2.56 -3.49 -11.13
CA ASP A 90 1.23 -3.16 -10.60
C ASP A 90 1.09 -1.67 -10.24
N PHE A 91 2.19 -0.95 -10.00
CA PHE A 91 2.13 0.48 -9.64
C PHE A 91 1.41 1.38 -10.65
N PRO A 92 1.59 1.23 -11.98
CA PRO A 92 0.86 2.09 -12.93
C PRO A 92 -0.66 1.95 -12.81
N SER A 93 -1.18 0.72 -12.67
CA SER A 93 -2.62 0.48 -12.51
C SER A 93 -3.14 0.95 -11.16
N VAL A 94 -2.38 0.71 -10.08
CA VAL A 94 -2.71 1.23 -8.75
C VAL A 94 -2.72 2.77 -8.75
N ASN A 95 -1.74 3.41 -9.40
CA ASN A 95 -1.64 4.87 -9.49
C ASN A 95 -2.79 5.46 -10.32
N GLU A 96 -3.19 4.79 -11.40
CA GLU A 96 -4.38 5.16 -12.18
C GLU A 96 -5.66 5.08 -11.33
N ALA A 97 -5.84 4.00 -10.56
CA ALA A 97 -6.98 3.85 -9.66
C ALA A 97 -7.00 4.92 -8.55
N ILE A 98 -5.84 5.26 -7.98
CA ILE A 98 -5.71 6.36 -7.01
C ILE A 98 -6.09 7.70 -7.64
N ASN A 99 -5.63 7.97 -8.86
CA ASN A 99 -5.95 9.21 -9.57
C ASN A 99 -7.45 9.32 -9.89
N GLN A 100 -8.07 8.23 -10.35
CA GLN A 100 -9.51 8.17 -10.58
C GLN A 100 -10.29 8.44 -9.28
N ARG A 101 -9.93 7.78 -8.17
CA ARG A 101 -10.55 8.02 -6.87
C ARG A 101 -10.40 9.46 -6.40
N ASN A 102 -9.21 10.04 -6.54
CA ASN A 102 -8.97 11.44 -6.19
C ASN A 102 -9.82 12.39 -7.03
N GLN A 103 -10.02 12.10 -8.32
CA GLN A 103 -10.87 12.90 -9.18
C GLN A 103 -12.35 12.81 -8.77
N GLN A 104 -12.83 11.60 -8.42
CA GLN A 104 -14.18 11.39 -7.90
C GLN A 104 -14.43 12.16 -6.59
N LEU A 105 -13.46 12.10 -5.67
CA LEU A 105 -13.56 12.83 -4.40
C LEU A 105 -13.58 14.34 -4.62
N ARG A 106 -12.77 14.86 -5.54
CA ARG A 106 -12.79 16.29 -5.92
C ARG A 106 -14.13 16.69 -6.52
N SER A 107 -14.70 15.90 -7.43
CA SER A 107 -16.02 16.20 -7.99
C SER A 107 -17.12 16.20 -6.93
N LEU A 108 -17.06 15.26 -5.98
CA LEU A 108 -18.03 15.21 -4.88
C LEU A 108 -17.90 16.43 -3.96
N GLN A 109 -16.65 16.83 -3.66
CA GLN A 109 -16.39 18.04 -2.89
C GLN A 109 -16.97 19.27 -3.59
N GLU A 110 -16.70 19.44 -4.89
CA GLU A 110 -17.25 20.56 -5.67
C GLU A 110 -18.79 20.57 -5.70
N GLU A 111 -19.44 19.41 -5.75
CA GLU A 111 -20.90 19.32 -5.65
C GLU A 111 -21.43 19.71 -4.27
N CYS A 112 -20.77 19.26 -3.20
CA CYS A 112 -21.13 19.64 -1.83
C CYS A 112 -20.97 21.15 -1.63
N ASP A 113 -19.86 21.73 -2.08
CA ASP A 113 -19.59 23.16 -1.97
C ASP A 113 -20.64 23.99 -2.74
N LYS A 114 -21.03 23.54 -3.95
CA LYS A 114 -22.11 24.18 -4.73
C LYS A 114 -23.44 24.14 -3.99
N LYS A 115 -23.79 23.01 -3.38
CA LYS A 115 -25.04 22.87 -2.60
C LYS A 115 -25.03 23.74 -1.35
N LEU A 116 -23.89 23.84 -0.66
CA LEU A 116 -23.74 24.72 0.50
C LEU A 116 -23.89 26.20 0.13
N ILE A 117 -23.30 26.60 -0.99
CA ILE A 117 -23.43 27.98 -1.51
C ILE A 117 -24.89 28.28 -1.86
N ALA A 118 -25.55 27.37 -2.61
CA ALA A 118 -26.96 27.54 -2.97
C ALA A 118 -27.85 27.67 -1.72
N LEU A 119 -27.67 26.78 -0.74
CA LEU A 119 -28.44 26.82 0.51
C LEU A 119 -28.19 28.12 1.30
N ARG A 120 -26.94 28.60 1.36
CA ARG A 120 -26.63 29.88 1.99
C ARG A 120 -27.36 31.03 1.31
N ASP A 121 -27.39 31.02 -0.02
CA ASP A 121 -28.02 32.08 -0.81
C ASP A 121 -29.54 32.05 -0.64
N GLU A 122 -30.16 30.86 -0.65
CA GLU A 122 -31.58 30.66 -0.34
C GLU A 122 -31.94 31.20 1.06
N ILE A 123 -31.19 30.80 2.10
CA ILE A 123 -31.42 31.29 3.47
C ILE A 123 -31.27 32.82 3.57
N SER A 124 -30.31 33.39 2.83
CA SER A 124 -30.09 34.84 2.83
C SER A 124 -31.27 35.59 2.21
N ILE A 125 -31.89 35.02 1.16
CA ILE A 125 -33.10 35.57 0.54
C ILE A 125 -34.27 35.48 1.52
N ASP A 126 -34.53 34.30 2.10
CA ASP A 126 -35.62 34.09 3.04
C ASP A 126 -35.52 35.05 4.25
N LEU A 127 -34.32 35.23 4.81
CA LEU A 127 -34.09 36.16 5.92
C LEU A 127 -34.35 37.62 5.53
N TYR A 128 -33.98 38.03 4.32
CA TYR A 128 -34.23 39.38 3.83
C TYR A 128 -35.73 39.64 3.61
N GLU A 129 -36.44 38.68 3.02
CA GLU A 129 -37.90 38.77 2.82
C GLU A 129 -38.64 38.86 4.16
N LEU A 130 -38.24 38.04 5.14
CA LEU A 130 -38.81 38.10 6.51
C LEU A 130 -38.51 39.43 7.21
N GLU A 131 -37.30 39.97 7.04
CA GLU A 131 -36.94 41.28 7.60
C GLU A 131 -37.78 42.40 6.97
N GLU A 132 -37.95 42.39 5.64
CA GLU A 132 -38.76 43.37 4.92
C GLU A 132 -40.24 43.30 5.35
N GLU A 133 -40.80 42.10 5.46
CA GLU A 133 -42.18 41.90 5.91
C GLU A 133 -42.37 42.38 7.36
N TYR A 134 -41.41 42.11 8.25
CA TYR A 134 -41.45 42.59 9.63
C TYR A 134 -41.53 44.12 9.71
N TYR A 135 -40.65 44.84 9.01
CA TYR A 135 -40.65 46.30 9.02
C TYR A 135 -41.85 46.91 8.28
N SER A 136 -42.34 46.25 7.22
CA SER A 136 -43.50 46.69 6.43
C SER A 136 -44.83 46.41 7.12
N SER A 137 -44.88 45.46 8.06
CA SER A 137 -46.06 45.16 8.84
C SER A 137 -46.43 46.32 9.77
N SER A 138 -47.73 46.58 9.96
CA SER A 138 -48.23 47.60 10.91
C SER A 138 -47.93 47.26 12.38
N TYR A 139 -47.27 46.13 12.66
CA TYR A 139 -46.80 45.73 13.98
C TYR A 139 -45.56 46.50 14.44
N SER A 140 -44.75 47.04 13.52
CA SER A 140 -43.59 47.90 13.87
C SER A 140 -44.02 49.27 14.43
N LEU A 141 -45.30 49.62 14.26
CA LEU A 141 -45.95 50.82 14.78
C LEU A 141 -46.93 50.50 15.93
N CYS A 142 -46.78 49.35 16.61
CA CYS A 142 -47.33 49.24 17.96
C CYS A 142 -46.45 50.08 18.89
N ASP A 143 -47.10 51.01 19.60
CA ASP A 143 -46.52 52.03 20.46
C ASP A 143 -45.39 51.49 21.36
N THR A 144 -44.38 52.32 21.63
CA THR A 144 -43.18 52.07 22.46
C THR A 144 -43.46 51.53 23.88
N ASN A 145 -44.74 51.41 24.28
CA ASN A 145 -45.19 50.87 25.56
C ASN A 145 -45.69 49.42 25.49
N ASP A 146 -45.94 48.87 24.30
CA ASP A 146 -46.34 47.48 24.12
C ASP A 146 -45.13 46.69 23.58
N LEU A 147 -44.48 45.95 24.47
CA LEU A 147 -43.36 45.10 24.11
C LEU A 147 -43.82 44.11 23.02
N PRO A 148 -43.23 44.12 21.81
CA PRO A 148 -43.70 43.25 20.74
C PRO A 148 -43.66 41.80 21.22
N LEU A 149 -44.75 41.03 20.97
CA LEU A 149 -44.92 39.65 21.45
C LEU A 149 -43.69 38.75 21.19
N CYS A 150 -42.94 39.04 20.12
CA CYS A 150 -41.68 38.38 19.79
C CYS A 150 -40.58 38.62 20.84
N GLU A 151 -40.42 39.85 21.32
CA GLU A 151 -39.43 40.22 22.35
C GLU A 151 -39.85 39.71 23.74
N ALA A 152 -41.16 39.59 24.00
CA ALA A 152 -41.70 38.92 25.19
C ALA A 152 -41.41 37.41 25.18
N TYR A 153 -41.55 36.75 24.02
CA TYR A 153 -41.27 35.31 23.87
C TYR A 153 -39.79 34.98 24.08
N TRP A 154 -38.87 35.77 23.51
CA TRP A 154 -37.43 35.62 23.75
C TRP A 154 -37.03 35.91 25.20
N ARG A 155 -37.66 36.87 25.88
CA ARG A 155 -37.44 37.12 27.32
C ARG A 155 -37.95 35.99 28.22
N GLN A 156 -38.98 35.27 27.81
CA GLN A 156 -39.52 34.13 28.56
C GLN A 156 -38.52 32.96 28.61
N GLU A 157 -37.76 32.69 27.54
CA GLU A 157 -36.70 31.67 27.56
C GLU A 157 -35.54 32.08 28.48
N LEU A 158 -35.08 33.35 28.41
CA LEU A 158 -34.00 33.86 29.25
C LEU A 158 -34.35 33.91 30.75
N THR A 159 -35.64 33.95 31.11
CA THR A 159 -36.09 33.95 32.51
C THR A 159 -36.49 32.56 33.03
N MET A 160 -36.56 31.54 32.17
CA MET A 160 -36.89 30.16 32.55
C MET A 160 -35.68 29.21 32.61
N SER A 161 -34.46 29.67 32.33
CA SER A 161 -33.24 28.88 32.50
C SER A 161 -32.27 29.47 33.54
N SER A 162 -32.73 29.56 34.79
CA SER A 162 -31.88 29.20 35.92
C SER A 162 -32.75 28.40 36.88
N PRO A 163 -32.46 27.11 37.03
CA PRO A 163 -31.54 26.75 38.10
C PRO A 163 -30.52 25.67 37.72
N GLU A 164 -29.45 25.66 38.51
CA GLU A 164 -28.47 24.61 38.67
C GLU A 164 -29.00 23.19 38.39
N GLY A 165 -28.22 22.41 37.63
CA GLY A 165 -28.25 20.95 37.73
C GLY A 165 -28.75 20.18 36.51
N LEU A 166 -28.07 20.28 35.35
CA LEU A 166 -28.06 19.21 34.35
C LEU A 166 -26.66 19.10 33.74
N ALA A 167 -25.76 18.44 34.46
CA ALA A 167 -24.61 17.80 33.83
C ALA A 167 -25.18 16.68 32.94
N MET A 168 -25.07 16.82 31.62
CA MET A 168 -25.42 15.72 30.73
C MET A 168 -24.17 14.90 30.39
N PRO A 169 -24.20 13.57 30.63
CA PRO A 169 -23.04 12.70 30.53
C PRO A 169 -22.71 12.44 29.07
N LEU A 170 -21.52 12.84 28.64
CA LEU A 170 -20.90 12.36 27.40
C LEU A 170 -20.33 10.95 27.64
N ALA A 171 -21.19 10.00 27.98
CA ALA A 171 -20.81 8.61 28.22
C ALA A 171 -22.03 7.68 28.07
N ALA A 172 -22.47 7.43 26.83
CA ALA A 172 -23.07 6.16 26.39
C ALA A 172 -23.76 6.36 25.03
N ALA A 173 -23.06 6.02 23.94
CA ALA A 173 -23.61 5.35 22.75
C ALA A 173 -22.64 5.47 21.57
N MET A 174 -21.46 4.86 21.70
CA MET A 174 -20.82 4.24 20.53
C MET A 174 -20.48 2.82 20.96
N MET A 175 -21.49 1.96 20.84
CA MET A 175 -21.33 0.52 20.92
C MET A 175 -20.66 0.06 19.63
N GLU A 176 -19.67 -0.80 19.81
CA GLU A 176 -18.84 -1.43 18.79
C GLU A 176 -19.66 -2.09 17.66
N GLU A 177 -19.20 -1.92 16.42
CA GLU A 177 -19.24 -2.99 15.45
C GLU A 177 -17.81 -3.23 14.93
N ASN A 178 -17.41 -4.49 15.05
CA ASN A 178 -16.05 -5.00 15.07
C ASN A 178 -15.73 -5.67 13.73
N ILE A 179 -14.80 -5.12 12.93
CA ILE A 179 -14.07 -5.86 11.88
C ILE A 179 -12.60 -5.35 11.83
N PRO A 180 -11.58 -6.23 11.82
CA PRO A 180 -10.21 -5.89 12.23
C PRO A 180 -9.32 -5.31 11.12
N ALA A 181 -8.44 -4.37 11.48
CA ALA A 181 -7.31 -3.91 10.67
C ALA A 181 -6.01 -4.63 11.08
N PRO A 182 -5.08 -4.93 10.15
CA PRO A 182 -3.88 -5.72 10.41
C PRO A 182 -2.80 -4.91 11.13
N GLN A 183 -2.15 -5.56 12.10
CA GLN A 183 -1.06 -5.00 12.89
C GLN A 183 0.18 -4.71 12.03
N GLY A 184 0.52 -3.43 11.90
CA GLY A 184 1.86 -2.98 11.51
C GLY A 184 2.74 -2.86 12.77
N SER A 185 3.60 -3.85 12.98
CA SER A 185 4.65 -3.81 14.00
C SER A 185 5.79 -2.90 13.54
N THR A 186 6.01 -1.76 14.21
CA THR A 186 7.27 -1.01 14.15
C THR A 186 8.09 -1.30 15.41
N PRO A 187 9.30 -1.87 15.29
CA PRO A 187 10.22 -1.97 16.42
C PRO A 187 10.98 -0.65 16.59
N SER A 188 11.00 -0.17 17.83
CA SER A 188 11.90 0.84 18.37
C SER A 188 13.36 0.35 18.33
N HIS A 189 14.25 1.08 17.65
CA HIS A 189 15.70 0.89 17.71
C HIS A 189 16.28 1.53 18.99
N PRO A 190 17.14 0.83 19.74
CA PRO A 190 18.18 1.44 20.54
C PRO A 190 19.50 1.53 19.76
N HIS A 191 20.18 2.65 19.96
CA HIS A 191 21.49 3.00 19.44
C HIS A 191 22.58 2.15 20.12
N ILE A 192 23.33 1.33 19.37
CA ILE A 192 24.57 0.70 19.85
C ILE A 192 25.69 1.04 18.85
N ASN A 193 26.63 1.84 19.34
CA ASN A 193 27.83 2.30 18.66
C ASN A 193 28.89 1.19 18.71
N GLY A 194 29.52 0.89 17.57
CA GLY A 194 30.55 -0.14 17.45
C GLY A 194 31.86 0.23 18.14
N HIS A 195 32.59 -0.79 18.61
CA HIS A 195 34.03 -0.77 18.83
C HIS A 195 34.59 -2.12 18.36
N GLY A 196 35.20 -2.12 17.18
CA GLY A 196 36.08 -3.17 16.70
C GLY A 196 37.51 -2.87 17.15
N ALA A 197 38.17 -3.89 17.70
CA ALA A 197 39.55 -3.85 18.13
C ALA A 197 40.52 -3.86 16.93
N GLY A 198 41.61 -3.10 17.06
CA GLY A 198 42.82 -3.25 16.25
C GLY A 198 43.94 -2.38 16.81
N PRO A 199 45.05 -2.95 17.29
CA PRO A 199 46.27 -2.21 17.55
C PRO A 199 47.22 -2.35 16.36
N THR A 200 47.78 -1.23 15.93
CA THR A 200 49.00 -1.18 15.12
C THR A 200 49.91 -0.16 15.77
N GLU A 201 51.12 -0.57 16.15
CA GLU A 201 52.29 0.30 16.03
C GLU A 201 53.58 -0.52 16.02
N HIS A 202 54.35 -0.29 14.97
CA HIS A 202 55.75 -0.64 14.81
C HIS A 202 56.61 0.31 15.65
N ALA A 203 57.57 -0.25 16.39
CA ALA A 203 58.90 0.30 16.65
C ALA A 203 59.82 -0.87 17.07
#